data_AF-A0A2N1N0Q6-F1
#
_entry.id   AF-A0A2N1N0Q6-F1
#
_cell.length_a   1.000
_cell.length_b   1.000
_cell.length_c   1.000
_cell.angle_alpha   90.00
_cell.angle_beta   90.00
_cell.angle_gamma   90.00
#
_symmetry.space_group_name_H-M   'P 1'
#
loop_
_entity.id
_entity.type
_entity.pdbx_description
1 polymer ?
#
loop_
_entity_poly.entity_id
_entity_poly.type
_entity_poly.pdbx_seq_one_letter_code
_entity_poly.pdbx_strand_id
1 'polypeptide(L)'
;MLKEIIDQADIKKIASPDDKVKLKNEDLYEYIIRPNDIYDMISLENNDIISIEFPFPHILSFKVLNNRDLVLISMEAIEIIVLDKSFRSRYFWNNNKWNDIYKKFEKDRNSIYDINFVNEHYKPLIGRILKYEFDDSKHSIPLPNFMGQHADYRKEIAEDVINDNLVSSKFGIEMLKIAIKENCD
;
A
#
# COMPACT_ATOMS: atom_id res chain seq x y z
N MET A 1 7.15 10.13 -4.08
CA MET A 1 6.99 9.08 -3.04
C MET A 1 8.19 8.14 -2.95
N LEU A 2 8.40 7.13 -3.82
CA LEU A 2 9.57 6.22 -3.69
C LEU A 2 10.92 6.96 -3.65
N LYS A 3 11.09 7.97 -4.53
CA LYS A 3 12.26 8.86 -4.53
C LYS A 3 12.43 9.64 -3.22
N GLU A 4 11.33 10.20 -2.72
CA GLU A 4 11.33 10.93 -1.44
C GLU A 4 11.72 10.04 -0.25
N ILE A 5 11.38 8.74 -0.28
CA ILE A 5 11.78 7.79 0.75
C ILE A 5 13.30 7.55 0.70
N ILE A 6 13.87 7.30 -0.48
CA ILE A 6 15.31 6.98 -0.60
C ILE A 6 16.21 8.17 -0.30
N ASP A 7 15.71 9.40 -0.52
CA ASP A 7 16.44 10.64 -0.26
C ASP A 7 16.54 10.95 1.25
N GLN A 8 15.77 10.25 2.11
CA GLN A 8 15.89 10.38 3.56
C GLN A 8 17.19 9.74 4.08
N ALA A 9 17.77 10.34 5.14
CA ALA A 9 18.92 9.75 5.84
C ALA A 9 18.56 8.38 6.43
N ASP A 10 17.41 8.30 7.11
CA ASP A 10 16.80 7.07 7.60
C ASP A 10 15.34 7.01 7.17
N ILE A 11 14.86 5.86 6.74
CA ILE A 11 13.45 5.62 6.48
C ILE A 11 12.73 5.47 7.82
N LYS A 12 11.91 6.46 8.15
CA LYS A 12 11.11 6.50 9.37
C LYS A 12 9.65 6.21 9.07
N LYS A 13 8.88 5.87 10.11
CA LYS A 13 7.43 5.95 10.06
C LYS A 13 6.98 7.38 9.77
N ILE A 14 5.77 7.50 9.26
CA ILE A 14 5.15 8.81 8.97
C ILE A 14 4.93 9.68 10.21
N ALA A 15 4.75 9.07 11.40
CA ALA A 15 4.55 9.75 12.67
C ALA A 15 4.80 8.79 13.85
N SER A 16 4.85 9.32 15.08
CA SER A 16 5.08 8.54 16.30
C SER A 16 3.76 7.91 16.78
N PRO A 17 3.79 6.86 17.63
CA PRO A 17 2.57 6.20 18.13
C PRO A 17 1.56 7.12 18.84
N ASP A 18 2.04 8.23 19.43
CA ASP A 18 1.19 9.21 20.10
C ASP A 18 0.58 10.27 19.15
N ASP A 19 1.03 10.31 17.90
CA ASP A 19 0.61 11.31 16.91
C ASP A 19 -0.62 10.82 16.13
N LYS A 20 -1.52 11.74 15.78
CA LYS A 20 -2.59 11.50 14.80
C LYS A 20 -2.29 12.26 13.52
N VAL A 21 -2.38 11.60 12.37
CA VAL A 21 -2.20 12.25 11.07
C VAL A 21 -3.54 12.33 10.36
N LYS A 22 -4.09 13.55 10.23
CA LYS A 22 -5.32 13.76 9.47
C LYS A 22 -5.03 13.64 7.96
N LEU A 23 -5.76 12.76 7.28
CA LEU A 23 -5.66 12.56 5.84
C LEU A 23 -6.59 13.50 5.08
N LYS A 24 -7.87 13.49 5.46
CA LYS A 24 -8.94 14.21 4.75
C LYS A 24 -10.20 14.29 5.60
N ASN A 25 -11.01 15.32 5.35
CA ASN A 25 -12.34 15.44 5.92
C ASN A 25 -13.41 15.07 4.87
N GLU A 26 -14.38 14.26 5.28
CA GLU A 26 -15.62 13.97 4.58
C GLU A 26 -16.81 14.38 5.45
N ASP A 27 -17.30 15.61 5.25
CA ASP A 27 -18.43 16.17 5.99
C ASP A 27 -18.29 16.06 7.52
N LEU A 28 -19.00 15.10 8.15
CA LEU A 28 -19.00 14.83 9.59
C LEU A 28 -17.92 13.82 10.01
N TYR A 29 -17.20 13.25 9.06
CA TYR A 29 -16.19 12.22 9.29
C TYR A 29 -14.80 12.67 8.85
N GLU A 30 -13.76 12.18 9.51
CA GLU A 30 -12.36 12.43 9.20
C GLU A 30 -11.62 11.10 9.00
N TYR A 31 -10.80 11.02 7.96
CA TYR A 31 -9.84 9.93 7.80
C TYR A 31 -8.56 10.26 8.57
N ILE A 32 -8.14 9.37 9.46
CA ILE A 32 -7.00 9.57 10.36
C ILE A 32 -6.06 8.38 10.29
N ILE A 33 -4.75 8.62 10.19
CA ILE A 33 -3.74 7.59 10.46
C ILE A 33 -3.32 7.68 11.93
N ARG A 34 -3.33 6.52 12.60
CA ARG A 34 -2.84 6.30 13.96
C ARG A 34 -1.68 5.31 13.91
N PRO A 35 -0.44 5.79 14.01
CA PRO A 35 0.71 4.90 14.07
C PRO A 35 0.63 4.01 15.31
N ASN A 36 1.10 2.78 15.21
CA ASN A 36 1.19 1.86 16.34
C ASN A 36 2.47 1.03 16.22
N ASP A 37 2.99 0.51 17.32
CA ASP A 37 4.22 -0.29 17.30
C ASP A 37 4.12 -1.55 16.44
N ILE A 38 2.91 -2.11 16.26
CA ILE A 38 2.68 -3.34 15.49
C ILE A 38 2.11 -3.06 14.09
N TYR A 39 1.04 -2.26 13.97
CA TYR A 39 0.42 -1.89 12.69
C TYR A 39 -0.15 -0.47 12.75
N ASP A 40 0.16 0.36 11.76
CA ASP A 40 -0.48 1.66 11.68
C ASP A 40 -1.95 1.47 11.28
N MET A 41 -2.86 2.19 11.92
CA MET A 41 -4.30 2.10 11.64
C MET A 41 -4.72 3.29 10.80
N ILE A 42 -5.52 3.05 9.75
CA ILE A 42 -6.27 4.11 9.10
C ILE A 42 -7.74 3.97 9.49
N SER A 43 -8.29 5.01 10.10
CA SER A 43 -9.65 5.04 10.63
C SER A 43 -10.49 6.11 9.95
N LEU A 44 -11.79 5.85 9.87
CA LEU A 44 -12.81 6.86 9.59
C LEU A 44 -13.51 7.20 10.91
N GLU A 45 -13.39 8.45 11.35
CA GLU A 45 -13.79 8.89 12.68
C GLU A 45 -14.81 10.03 12.63
N ASN A 46 -15.69 10.11 13.61
CA ASN A 46 -16.56 11.28 13.83
C ASN A 46 -16.45 11.68 15.30
N ASN A 47 -15.95 12.89 15.58
CA ASN A 47 -15.70 13.38 16.95
C ASN A 47 -14.91 12.39 17.82
N ASP A 48 -13.79 11.89 17.30
CA ASP A 48 -12.93 10.86 17.93
C ASP A 48 -13.57 9.48 18.14
N ILE A 49 -14.80 9.25 17.64
CA ILE A 49 -15.44 7.94 17.62
C ILE A 49 -15.07 7.24 16.32
N ILE A 50 -14.36 6.11 16.44
CA ILE A 50 -13.96 5.27 15.31
C ILE A 50 -15.19 4.53 14.77
N SER A 51 -15.53 4.76 13.50
CA SER A 51 -16.59 4.04 12.80
C SER A 51 -16.07 2.78 12.13
N ILE A 52 -14.88 2.85 11.55
CA ILE A 52 -14.20 1.74 10.88
C ILE A 52 -12.69 2.02 10.91
N GLU A 53 -11.89 0.96 11.00
CA GLU A 53 -10.43 1.03 10.98
C GLU A 53 -9.85 -0.16 10.21
N PHE A 54 -8.72 0.07 9.55
CA PHE A 54 -7.96 -0.95 8.83
C PHE A 54 -6.48 -0.90 9.22
N PRO A 55 -5.87 -2.05 9.55
CA PRO A 55 -4.44 -2.13 9.85
C PRO A 55 -3.60 -2.13 8.57
N PHE A 56 -2.46 -1.44 8.63
CA PHE A 56 -1.44 -1.44 7.59
C PHE A 56 -0.06 -1.69 8.21
N PRO A 57 0.78 -2.56 7.61
CA PRO A 57 2.11 -2.80 8.14
C PRO A 57 3.02 -1.59 7.94
N HIS A 58 3.17 -0.77 8.98
CA HIS A 58 4.10 0.37 9.08
C HIS A 58 4.18 1.23 7.81
N ILE A 59 3.37 2.28 7.76
CA ILE A 59 3.30 3.22 6.64
C ILE A 59 4.58 4.05 6.60
N LEU A 60 5.30 3.96 5.49
CA LEU A 60 6.56 4.66 5.23
C LEU A 60 6.33 5.98 4.47
N SER A 61 5.27 6.03 3.64
CA SER A 61 4.87 7.22 2.92
C SER A 61 3.41 7.10 2.48
N PHE A 62 2.72 8.23 2.42
CA PHE A 62 1.36 8.30 1.88
C PHE A 62 1.14 9.57 1.06
N LYS A 63 0.14 9.54 0.18
CA LYS A 63 -0.34 10.71 -0.55
C LYS A 63 -1.81 10.57 -0.89
N VAL A 64 -2.62 11.55 -0.48
CA VAL A 64 -4.02 11.66 -0.90
C VAL A 64 -4.07 12.32 -2.29
N LEU A 65 -4.79 11.72 -3.21
CA LEU A 65 -5.03 12.23 -4.56
C LEU A 65 -6.38 12.95 -4.62
N ASN A 66 -6.54 13.83 -5.62
CA ASN A 66 -7.73 14.67 -5.78
C ASN A 66 -9.03 13.86 -5.96
N ASN A 67 -8.92 12.64 -6.49
CA ASN A 67 -10.04 11.71 -6.72
C ASN A 67 -10.41 10.87 -5.48
N ARG A 68 -9.93 11.24 -4.27
CA ARG A 68 -10.13 10.49 -3.01
C ARG A 68 -9.35 9.18 -2.89
N ASP A 69 -8.49 8.87 -3.85
CA ASP A 69 -7.58 7.74 -3.72
C ASP A 69 -6.44 8.10 -2.76
N LEU A 70 -6.11 7.18 -1.87
CA LEU A 70 -4.93 7.22 -1.01
C LEU A 70 -3.87 6.28 -1.60
N VAL A 71 -2.72 6.85 -1.96
CA VAL A 71 -1.53 6.07 -2.30
C VAL A 71 -0.75 5.80 -1.02
N LEU A 72 -0.46 4.54 -0.72
CA LEU A 72 0.31 4.09 0.43
C LEU A 72 1.57 3.35 -0.02
N ILE A 73 2.65 3.57 0.71
CA ILE A 73 3.83 2.71 0.68
C ILE A 73 4.03 2.23 2.11
N SER A 74 3.72 0.96 2.34
CA SER A 74 3.85 0.28 3.63
C SER A 74 5.05 -0.66 3.61
N MET A 75 5.37 -1.32 4.72
CA MET A 75 6.35 -2.41 4.72
C MET A 75 5.86 -3.63 3.94
N GLU A 76 4.57 -3.77 3.64
CA GLU A 76 4.05 -4.93 2.89
C GLU A 76 3.98 -4.69 1.38
N ALA A 77 3.56 -3.50 0.96
CA ALA A 77 3.23 -3.22 -0.43
C ALA A 77 3.14 -1.73 -0.77
N ILE A 78 2.98 -1.46 -2.07
CA ILE A 78 2.46 -0.22 -2.61
C ILE A 78 0.99 -0.42 -2.89
N GLU A 79 0.13 0.44 -2.33
CA GLU A 79 -1.31 0.31 -2.43
C GLU A 79 -1.97 1.61 -2.90
N ILE A 80 -3.07 1.48 -3.65
CA ILE A 80 -3.99 2.58 -3.95
C ILE A 80 -5.36 2.17 -3.43
N ILE A 81 -5.89 2.97 -2.51
CA ILE A 81 -7.10 2.65 -1.76
C ILE A 81 -8.10 3.78 -1.96
N VAL A 82 -9.36 3.43 -2.22
CA VAL A 82 -10.44 4.43 -2.19
C VAL A 82 -10.75 4.76 -0.74
N LEU A 83 -10.64 6.03 -0.37
CA LEU A 83 -11.15 6.52 0.91
C LEU A 83 -12.67 6.64 0.83
N ASP A 84 -13.35 5.52 1.04
CA ASP A 84 -14.78 5.42 1.30
C ASP A 84 -15.03 4.54 2.55
N LYS A 85 -16.28 4.13 2.80
CA LYS A 85 -16.60 3.27 3.96
C LYS A 85 -16.08 1.84 3.84
N SER A 86 -15.62 1.42 2.67
CA SER A 86 -15.16 0.06 2.39
C SER A 86 -13.63 -0.07 2.30
N PHE A 87 -12.88 1.04 2.24
CA PHE A 87 -11.42 1.03 2.06
C PHE A 87 -10.98 0.13 0.90
N ARG A 88 -11.72 0.23 -0.21
CA ARG A 88 -11.56 -0.62 -1.37
C ARG A 88 -10.17 -0.51 -1.97
N SER A 89 -9.47 -1.64 -2.13
CA SER A 89 -8.15 -1.67 -2.77
C SER A 89 -8.30 -1.65 -4.29
N ARG A 90 -7.77 -0.62 -4.94
CA ARG A 90 -7.75 -0.49 -6.42
C ARG A 90 -6.47 -1.01 -7.03
N TYR A 91 -5.40 -1.01 -6.25
CA TYR A 91 -4.09 -1.42 -6.67
C TYR A 91 -3.35 -1.96 -5.48
N PHE A 92 -2.74 -3.13 -5.66
CA PHE A 92 -1.82 -3.70 -4.72
C PHE A 92 -0.60 -4.20 -5.48
N TRP A 93 0.58 -3.82 -5.03
CA TRP A 93 1.81 -4.26 -5.65
C TRP A 93 2.90 -4.52 -4.64
N ASN A 94 3.46 -5.72 -4.73
CA ASN A 94 4.76 -6.08 -4.22
C ASN A 94 5.39 -7.10 -5.17
N ASN A 95 6.70 -7.26 -5.09
CA ASN A 95 7.40 -8.36 -5.76
C ASN A 95 7.85 -9.39 -4.71
N ASN A 96 8.35 -10.54 -5.18
CA ASN A 96 8.78 -11.63 -4.30
C ASN A 96 9.80 -11.16 -3.24
N LYS A 97 10.74 -10.29 -3.62
CA LYS A 97 11.76 -9.78 -2.69
C LYS A 97 11.14 -8.93 -1.58
N TRP A 98 10.17 -8.08 -1.91
CA TRP A 98 9.44 -7.28 -0.93
C TRP A 98 8.66 -8.20 0.03
N ASN A 99 7.91 -9.16 -0.51
CA ASN A 99 7.16 -10.15 0.27
C ASN A 99 8.07 -10.99 1.19
N ASP A 100 9.24 -11.41 0.70
CA ASP A 100 10.21 -12.19 1.49
C ASP A 100 10.78 -11.36 2.65
N ILE A 101 11.09 -10.08 2.41
CA ILE A 101 11.55 -9.16 3.47
C ILE A 101 10.43 -8.92 4.48
N TYR A 102 9.19 -8.77 4.02
CA TYR A 102 8.02 -8.61 4.89
C TYR A 102 7.80 -9.83 5.79
N LYS A 103 7.80 -11.05 5.23
CA LYS A 103 7.71 -12.29 6.02
C LYS A 103 8.87 -12.45 7.00
N LYS A 104 10.08 -12.06 6.60
CA LYS A 104 11.24 -12.02 7.50
C LYS A 104 11.01 -11.05 8.65
N PHE A 105 10.47 -9.86 8.36
CA PHE A 105 10.13 -8.87 9.38
C PHE A 105 9.11 -9.41 10.38
N GLU A 106 8.00 -9.98 9.91
CA GLU A 106 6.97 -10.58 10.78
C GLU A 106 7.57 -11.64 11.70
N LYS A 107 8.45 -12.49 11.16
CA LYS A 107 9.10 -13.57 11.92
C LYS A 107 10.17 -13.09 12.90
N ASP A 108 11.08 -12.22 12.46
CA ASP A 108 12.28 -11.85 13.23
C ASP A 108 12.00 -10.70 14.22
N ARG A 109 10.97 -9.89 13.94
CA ARG A 109 10.59 -8.71 14.73
C ARG A 109 9.20 -8.80 15.36
N ASN A 110 8.45 -9.89 15.16
CA ASN A 110 7.06 -10.01 15.61
C ASN A 110 6.19 -8.83 15.15
N SER A 111 6.43 -8.35 13.93
CA SER A 111 5.82 -7.16 13.36
C SER A 111 6.06 -5.85 14.12
N ILE A 112 6.95 -5.81 15.11
CA ILE A 112 7.29 -4.57 15.84
C ILE A 112 8.24 -3.74 14.98
N TYR A 113 7.90 -2.47 14.77
CA TYR A 113 8.72 -1.57 13.95
C TYR A 113 10.16 -1.46 14.48
N ASP A 114 11.11 -1.61 13.57
CA ASP A 114 12.53 -1.44 13.85
C ASP A 114 13.19 -0.64 12.72
N ILE A 115 13.60 0.59 13.05
CA ILE A 115 14.27 1.50 12.12
C ILE A 115 15.53 0.89 11.51
N ASN A 116 16.28 0.07 12.26
CA ASN A 116 17.50 -0.57 11.75
C ASN A 116 17.15 -1.61 10.69
N PHE A 117 16.14 -2.45 10.96
CA PHE A 117 15.64 -3.43 10.00
C PHE A 117 15.16 -2.74 8.71
N VAL A 118 14.38 -1.66 8.86
CA VAL A 118 13.85 -0.90 7.72
C VAL A 118 14.97 -0.32 6.86
N ASN A 119 15.96 0.31 7.48
CA ASN A 119 17.08 0.89 6.73
C ASN A 119 18.02 -0.16 6.12
N GLU A 120 18.22 -1.29 6.80
CA GLU A 120 19.04 -2.40 6.28
C GLU A 120 18.39 -3.07 5.07
N HIS A 121 17.07 -3.31 5.11
CA HIS A 121 16.39 -4.15 4.11
C HIS A 121 15.53 -3.36 3.12
N TYR A 122 14.72 -2.40 3.58
CA TYR A 122 13.79 -1.68 2.71
C TYR A 122 14.46 -0.56 1.93
N LYS A 123 15.44 0.15 2.51
CA LYS A 123 16.15 1.22 1.78
C LYS A 123 16.80 0.74 0.47
N PRO A 124 17.62 -0.33 0.47
CA PRO A 124 18.17 -0.86 -0.79
C PRO A 124 17.10 -1.49 -1.70
N LEU A 125 16.05 -2.09 -1.13
CA LEU A 125 14.93 -2.64 -1.90
C LEU A 125 14.20 -1.56 -2.69
N ILE A 126 13.76 -0.49 -2.01
CA ILE A 126 13.04 0.64 -2.60
C ILE A 126 13.90 1.31 -3.68
N GLY A 127 15.20 1.50 -3.43
CA GLY A 127 16.11 2.04 -4.44
C GLY A 127 16.20 1.18 -5.71
N ARG A 128 16.21 -0.15 -5.57
CA ARG A 128 16.17 -1.07 -6.72
C ARG A 128 14.82 -1.02 -7.43
N ILE A 129 13.72 -0.99 -6.69
CA ILE A 129 12.37 -0.94 -7.25
C ILE A 129 12.15 0.34 -8.05
N LEU A 130 12.56 1.49 -7.50
CA LEU A 130 12.51 2.76 -8.21
C LEU A 130 13.29 2.68 -9.53
N LYS A 131 14.49 2.08 -9.52
CA LYS A 131 15.35 1.99 -10.71
C LYS A 131 14.86 1.01 -11.77
N TYR A 132 14.39 -0.17 -11.36
CA TYR A 132 14.18 -1.30 -12.27
C TYR A 132 12.72 -1.60 -12.58
N GLU A 133 11.81 -1.33 -11.65
CA GLU A 133 10.38 -1.63 -11.79
C GLU A 133 9.60 -0.38 -12.19
N PHE A 134 9.93 0.77 -11.57
CA PHE A 134 9.24 2.05 -11.76
C PHE A 134 10.00 3.08 -12.58
N ASP A 135 11.20 2.72 -13.09
CA ASP A 135 12.12 3.48 -13.96
C ASP A 135 11.70 4.95 -14.24
N ASP A 136 12.54 5.93 -13.90
CA ASP A 136 12.29 7.38 -14.11
C ASP A 136 11.75 7.74 -15.53
N SER A 137 11.93 6.88 -16.53
CA SER A 137 11.46 7.03 -17.91
C SER A 137 10.22 6.20 -18.31
N LYS A 138 9.79 5.20 -17.54
CA LYS A 138 8.60 4.39 -17.83
C LYS A 138 7.42 5.02 -17.10
N HIS A 139 6.65 5.84 -17.79
CA HIS A 139 5.47 6.57 -17.27
C HIS A 139 4.31 5.68 -16.77
N SER A 140 4.55 4.43 -16.39
CA SER A 140 3.50 3.47 -16.19
C SER A 140 3.85 2.51 -15.05
N ILE A 141 2.93 2.41 -14.08
CA ILE A 141 3.03 1.52 -12.92
C ILE A 141 3.18 0.04 -13.34
N PRO A 142 3.80 -0.83 -12.53
CA PRO A 142 3.84 -2.27 -12.75
C PRO A 142 2.45 -2.93 -12.69
N LEU A 143 2.35 -4.13 -13.29
CA LEU A 143 1.16 -4.99 -13.18
C LEU A 143 0.85 -5.27 -11.69
N PRO A 144 -0.37 -5.00 -11.19
CA PRO A 144 -0.72 -5.26 -9.79
C PRO A 144 -0.58 -6.74 -9.43
N ASN A 145 -0.06 -7.01 -8.23
CA ASN A 145 -0.02 -8.35 -7.66
C ASN A 145 -1.32 -8.65 -6.92
N PHE A 146 -2.43 -8.74 -7.66
CA PHE A 146 -3.75 -9.00 -7.06
C PHE A 146 -3.82 -10.37 -6.35
N MET A 147 -2.96 -11.34 -6.68
CA MET A 147 -2.87 -12.61 -5.94
C MET A 147 -2.24 -12.48 -4.56
N GLY A 148 -1.47 -11.43 -4.33
CA GLY A 148 -0.88 -11.12 -3.03
C GLY A 148 -1.90 -10.65 -1.98
N GLN A 149 -3.13 -10.32 -2.40
CA GLN A 149 -4.19 -9.83 -1.54
C GLN A 149 -5.15 -10.93 -1.05
N HIS A 150 -6.00 -10.60 -0.07
CA HIS A 150 -7.14 -11.44 0.32
C HIS A 150 -8.14 -11.60 -0.83
N ALA A 151 -8.83 -12.74 -0.87
CA ALA A 151 -9.75 -13.15 -1.94
C ALA A 151 -10.75 -12.04 -2.33
N ASP A 152 -11.34 -11.38 -1.34
CA ASP A 152 -12.34 -10.32 -1.54
C ASP A 152 -11.75 -9.12 -2.33
N TYR A 153 -10.53 -8.68 -1.98
CA TYR A 153 -9.85 -7.58 -2.67
C TYR A 153 -9.30 -7.97 -4.05
N ARG A 154 -9.04 -9.27 -4.30
CA ARG A 154 -8.55 -9.72 -5.62
C ARG A 154 -9.55 -9.40 -6.72
N LYS A 155 -10.83 -9.66 -6.44
CA LYS A 155 -11.93 -9.42 -7.36
C LYS A 155 -12.07 -7.93 -7.64
N GLU A 156 -12.03 -7.10 -6.61
CA GLU A 156 -12.14 -5.65 -6.75
C GLU A 156 -11.02 -5.06 -7.63
N ILE A 157 -9.77 -5.47 -7.40
CA ILE A 157 -8.62 -5.03 -8.22
C ILE A 157 -8.79 -5.50 -9.66
N ALA A 158 -9.23 -6.75 -9.87
CA ALA A 158 -9.44 -7.29 -11.22
C ALA A 158 -10.56 -6.56 -11.97
N GLU A 159 -11.69 -6.30 -11.31
CA GLU A 159 -12.79 -5.53 -11.88
C GLU A 159 -12.38 -4.10 -12.22
N ASP A 160 -11.63 -3.43 -11.34
CA ASP A 160 -11.11 -2.08 -11.60
C ASP A 160 -10.17 -2.03 -12.81
N VAL A 161 -9.30 -3.03 -12.96
CA VAL A 161 -8.40 -3.12 -14.12
C VAL A 161 -9.17 -3.39 -15.41
N ILE A 162 -10.15 -4.30 -15.39
CA ILE A 162 -10.94 -4.65 -16.58
C ILE A 162 -11.80 -3.47 -17.04
N ASN A 163 -12.40 -2.73 -16.10
CA ASN A 163 -13.30 -1.61 -16.39
C ASN A 163 -12.56 -0.34 -16.84
N ASP A 164 -11.27 -0.21 -16.54
CA ASP A 164 -10.44 0.87 -17.06
C ASP A 164 -9.87 0.49 -18.42
N ASN A 165 -10.40 1.07 -19.51
CA ASN A 165 -9.98 0.77 -20.88
C ASN A 165 -8.47 0.92 -21.12
N LEU A 166 -7.82 1.89 -20.46
CA LEU A 166 -6.39 2.14 -20.62
C LEU A 166 -5.58 1.07 -19.89
N VAL A 167 -5.96 0.77 -18.65
CA VAL A 167 -5.27 -0.22 -17.81
C VAL A 167 -5.54 -1.64 -18.32
N SER A 168 -6.76 -1.95 -18.74
CA SER A 168 -7.18 -3.21 -19.37
C SER A 168 -6.42 -3.48 -20.67
N SER A 169 -6.27 -2.47 -21.54
CA SER A 169 -5.44 -2.61 -22.75
C SER A 169 -3.98 -2.94 -22.43
N LYS A 170 -3.48 -2.53 -21.26
CA LYS A 170 -2.11 -2.77 -20.84
C LYS A 170 -1.93 -4.11 -20.12
N PHE A 171 -2.88 -4.50 -19.28
CA PHE A 171 -2.72 -5.58 -18.31
C PHE A 171 -3.79 -6.67 -18.36
N GLY A 172 -4.93 -6.42 -19.00
CA GLY A 172 -6.09 -7.30 -18.96
C GLY A 172 -5.78 -8.74 -19.42
N ILE A 173 -4.97 -8.90 -20.47
CA ILE A 173 -4.56 -10.22 -20.96
C ILE A 173 -3.68 -10.96 -19.95
N GLU A 174 -2.72 -10.28 -19.31
CA GLU A 174 -1.85 -10.91 -18.32
C GLU A 174 -2.63 -11.29 -17.06
N MET A 175 -3.53 -10.41 -16.59
CA MET A 175 -4.41 -10.72 -15.47
C MET A 175 -5.32 -11.90 -15.75
N LEU A 176 -5.91 -11.98 -16.96
CA LEU A 176 -6.75 -13.10 -17.35
C LEU A 176 -5.97 -14.43 -17.36
N LYS A 177 -4.73 -14.41 -17.86
CA LYS A 177 -3.86 -15.60 -17.82
C LYS A 177 -3.58 -16.06 -16.39
N ILE A 178 -3.33 -15.12 -15.47
CA ILE A 178 -3.11 -15.44 -14.06
C ILE A 178 -4.40 -15.99 -13.44
N ALA A 179 -5.56 -15.36 -13.65
CA ALA A 179 -6.84 -15.81 -13.11
C ALA A 179 -7.18 -17.25 -13.56
N ILE A 180 -6.98 -17.57 -14.85
CA ILE A 180 -7.17 -18.92 -15.39
C ILE A 180 -6.19 -19.92 -14.75
N LYS A 181 -4.91 -19.54 -14.61
CA LYS A 181 -3.88 -20.40 -14.04
C LYS A 181 -4.15 -20.75 -12.57
N GLU A 182 -4.67 -19.79 -11.82
CA GLU A 182 -4.89 -19.92 -10.37
C GLU A 182 -6.33 -20.39 -10.04
N ASN A 183 -7.15 -20.76 -11.03
CA ASN A 183 -8.56 -21.14 -10.85
C ASN A 183 -9.35 -20.14 -9.97
N CYS A 184 -9.26 -18.85 -10.29
CA CYS A 184 -10.12 -17.87 -9.64
C CYS A 184 -11.53 -17.96 -10.25
N ASP A 185 -12.49 -18.45 -9.46
CA ASP A 185 -13.92 -18.56 -9.80
C ASP A 185 -14.67 -17.22 -9.72
#